data_AF-A0A317KJ52-F1
#
_entry.id   AF-A0A317KJ52-F1
#
_cell.length_a   1.000
_cell.length_b   1.000
_cell.length_c   1.000
_cell.angle_alpha   90.00
_cell.angle_beta   90.00
_cell.angle_gamma   90.00
#
_symmetry.space_group_name_H-M   'P 1'
#
loop_
_entity.id
_entity.type
_entity.pdbx_description
1 polymer ?
#
loop_
_entity_poly.entity_id
_entity_poly.type
_entity_poly.pdbx_seq_one_letter_code
_entity_poly.pdbx_strand_id
1 'polypeptide(L)'
;MLDTLDAAAVRRWCASGLAALQRHQGEIDDLNVYPVPDGDTGTNLVLTLTSAQQALAMDLDTLPEDGHTPHGHALRLMARGALLGARGNSGVILSQILRGFADALAAAPAVRGRQLAAALRDAATAAYA
;
A
#
# COMPACT_ATOMS: atom_id res chain seq x y z
N MET A 1 -4.28 6.74 21.04
CA MET A 1 -4.22 5.51 20.23
C MET A 1 -5.36 5.59 19.22
N LEU A 2 -5.20 5.09 17.98
CA LEU A 2 -6.27 5.15 16.97
C LEU A 2 -7.29 4.03 17.23
N ASP A 3 -8.58 4.36 17.33
CA ASP A 3 -9.67 3.38 17.47
C ASP A 3 -10.18 2.85 16.11
N THR A 4 -9.97 3.63 15.06
CA THR A 4 -10.33 3.30 13.68
C THR A 4 -9.24 3.72 12.69
N LEU A 5 -9.17 3.04 11.55
CA LEU A 5 -8.33 3.47 10.42
C LEU A 5 -9.02 4.62 9.69
N ASP A 6 -8.56 5.85 9.92
CA ASP A 6 -8.99 7.04 9.18
C ASP A 6 -8.07 7.35 7.98
N ALA A 7 -8.47 8.32 7.15
CA ALA A 7 -7.68 8.72 5.97
C ALA A 7 -6.28 9.23 6.34
N ALA A 8 -6.15 9.95 7.46
CA ALA A 8 -4.86 10.47 7.92
C ALA A 8 -3.93 9.34 8.36
N ALA A 9 -4.47 8.28 8.97
CA ALA A 9 -3.76 7.07 9.34
C ALA A 9 -3.27 6.30 8.12
N VAL A 10 -4.08 6.18 7.05
CA VAL A 10 -3.65 5.60 5.77
C VAL A 10 -2.47 6.39 5.19
N ARG A 11 -2.56 7.72 5.15
CA ARG A 11 -1.49 8.60 4.64
C ARG A 11 -0.21 8.48 5.46
N ARG A 12 -0.32 8.50 6.80
CA ARG A 12 0.82 8.31 7.72
C ARG A 12 1.44 6.92 7.57
N TRP A 13 0.62 5.88 7.40
CA TRP A 13 1.09 4.52 7.20
C TRP A 13 1.88 4.40 5.89
N CYS A 14 1.34 4.91 4.77
CA CYS A 14 2.04 4.92 3.49
C CYS A 14 3.39 5.66 3.58
N ALA A 15 3.42 6.86 4.18
CA ALA A 15 4.65 7.63 4.34
C ALA A 15 5.67 6.94 5.25
N SER A 16 5.22 6.34 6.35
CA SER A 16 6.08 5.59 7.28
C SER A 16 6.64 4.32 6.64
N GLY A 17 5.82 3.64 5.84
CA GLY A 17 6.21 2.47 5.04
C GLY A 17 7.26 2.84 4.00
N LEU A 18 7.07 3.95 3.27
CA LEU A 18 8.06 4.41 2.29
C LEU A 18 9.38 4.75 2.97
N ALA A 19 9.35 5.50 4.07
CA ALA A 19 10.55 5.82 4.83
C ALA A 19 11.27 4.56 5.36
N ALA A 20 10.52 3.51 5.74
CA ALA A 20 11.11 2.24 6.13
C ALA A 20 11.76 1.51 4.95
N LEU A 21 11.07 1.42 3.81
CA LEU A 21 11.65 0.81 2.60
C LEU A 21 12.90 1.54 2.13
N GLN A 22 12.92 2.88 2.17
CA GLN A 22 14.10 3.66 1.82
C GLN A 22 15.28 3.39 2.76
N ARG A 23 15.03 3.26 4.07
CA ARG A 23 16.09 2.95 5.05
C ARG A 23 16.69 1.56 4.84
N HIS A 24 15.89 0.59 4.42
CA HIS A 24 16.29 -0.80 4.23
C HIS A 24 16.48 -1.17 2.75
N GLN A 25 16.51 -0.19 1.84
CA GLN A 25 16.50 -0.46 0.39
C GLN A 25 17.65 -1.37 -0.03
N GLY A 26 18.89 -1.00 0.32
CA GLY A 26 20.07 -1.79 -0.02
C GLY A 26 20.08 -3.16 0.66
N GLU A 27 19.66 -3.24 1.92
CA GLU A 27 19.53 -4.53 2.64
C GLU A 27 18.55 -5.47 1.93
N ILE A 28 17.42 -4.94 1.44
CA ILE A 28 16.41 -5.72 0.70
C ILE A 28 16.93 -6.11 -0.69
N ASP A 29 17.61 -5.21 -1.39
CA ASP A 29 18.26 -5.50 -2.67
C ASP A 29 19.28 -6.65 -2.52
N ASP A 30 20.05 -6.67 -1.41
CA ASP A 30 21.05 -7.69 -1.09
C ASP A 30 20.46 -9.06 -0.67
N LEU A 31 19.20 -9.10 -0.20
CA LEU A 31 18.53 -10.34 0.17
C LEU A 31 18.12 -11.19 -1.04
N ASN A 32 17.91 -10.58 -2.21
CA ASN A 32 17.43 -11.32 -3.38
C ASN A 32 18.57 -12.06 -4.10
N VAL A 33 18.93 -13.23 -3.59
CA VAL A 33 20.11 -14.00 -4.03
C VAL A 33 19.79 -15.26 -4.87
N TYR A 34 18.56 -15.44 -5.40
CA TYR A 34 18.20 -16.69 -6.10
C TYR A 34 17.30 -16.52 -7.34
N PRO A 35 17.56 -17.21 -8.48
CA PRO A 35 18.78 -17.93 -8.87
C PRO A 35 19.87 -17.01 -9.44
N VAL A 36 19.54 -15.77 -9.78
CA VAL A 36 20.46 -14.71 -10.21
C VAL A 36 20.05 -13.43 -9.47
N PRO A 37 20.98 -12.75 -8.76
CA PRO A 37 20.66 -11.48 -8.12
C PRO A 37 20.36 -10.42 -9.17
N ASP A 38 19.11 -9.97 -9.25
CA ASP A 38 18.73 -8.77 -9.99
C ASP A 38 19.04 -7.49 -9.18
N GLY A 39 19.18 -7.63 -7.85
CA GLY A 39 19.63 -6.58 -6.94
C GLY A 39 18.70 -5.37 -6.92
N ASP A 40 17.42 -5.56 -7.25
CA ASP A 40 16.48 -4.46 -7.48
C ASP A 40 15.18 -4.56 -6.67
N THR A 41 15.04 -5.55 -5.77
CA THR A 41 13.80 -5.77 -5.00
C THR A 41 13.45 -4.57 -4.12
N GLY A 42 14.37 -4.07 -3.31
CA GLY A 42 14.21 -2.87 -2.50
C GLY A 42 13.94 -1.64 -3.36
N THR A 43 14.70 -1.48 -4.45
CA THR A 43 14.49 -0.39 -5.42
C THR A 43 13.07 -0.41 -6.01
N ASN A 44 12.59 -1.58 -6.41
CA ASN A 44 11.26 -1.80 -6.97
C ASN A 44 10.15 -1.47 -5.97
N LEU A 45 10.32 -1.86 -4.70
CA LEU A 45 9.35 -1.55 -3.62
C LEU A 45 9.31 -0.04 -3.32
N VAL A 46 10.46 0.63 -3.26
CA VAL A 46 10.54 2.09 -3.03
C VAL A 46 9.85 2.86 -4.15
N LEU A 47 10.13 2.53 -5.42
CA LEU A 47 9.51 3.21 -6.57
C LEU A 47 7.98 3.00 -6.61
N THR A 48 7.54 1.79 -6.30
CA THR A 48 6.12 1.43 -6.24
C THR A 48 5.41 2.22 -5.15
N LEU A 49 5.95 2.24 -3.92
CA LEU A 49 5.31 2.93 -2.79
C LEU A 49 5.45 4.47 -2.88
N THR A 50 6.47 4.97 -3.58
CA THR A 50 6.58 6.40 -3.94
C THR A 50 5.40 6.82 -4.81
N SER A 51 5.04 6.00 -5.81
CA SER A 51 3.89 6.28 -6.69
C SER A 51 2.57 6.26 -5.92
N ALA A 52 2.42 5.34 -4.95
CA ALA A 52 1.28 5.32 -4.04
C ALA A 52 1.18 6.59 -3.17
N GLN A 53 2.31 7.04 -2.62
CA GLN A 53 2.36 8.25 -1.81
C GLN A 53 2.08 9.52 -2.63
N GLN A 54 2.57 9.59 -3.87
CA GLN A 54 2.26 10.68 -4.80
C GLN A 54 0.76 10.73 -5.12
N ALA A 55 0.14 9.57 -5.41
CA ALA A 55 -1.29 9.49 -5.66
C ALA A 55 -2.12 9.97 -4.47
N LEU A 56 -1.71 9.65 -3.24
CA LEU A 56 -2.30 10.22 -2.03
C LEU A 56 -2.10 11.74 -1.97
N ALA A 57 -0.87 12.23 -2.17
CA ALA A 57 -0.53 13.64 -2.02
C ALA A 57 -1.26 14.56 -3.02
N MET A 58 -1.51 14.09 -4.25
CA MET A 58 -2.27 14.83 -5.26
C MET A 58 -3.75 15.03 -4.92
N ASP A 59 -4.25 14.32 -3.92
CA ASP A 59 -5.67 14.26 -3.55
C ASP A 59 -5.90 14.74 -2.11
N LEU A 60 -5.10 15.68 -1.62
CA LEU A 60 -5.29 16.27 -0.29
C LEU A 60 -6.49 17.23 -0.25
N ASP A 61 -6.86 17.81 -1.39
CA ASP A 61 -7.91 18.84 -1.51
C ASP A 61 -9.19 18.33 -2.19
N THR A 62 -9.25 17.05 -2.59
CA THR A 62 -10.41 16.47 -3.26
C THR A 62 -11.36 15.83 -2.25
N LEU A 63 -12.65 16.17 -2.35
CA LEU A 63 -13.68 15.45 -1.61
C LEU A 63 -13.88 14.07 -2.23
N PRO A 64 -14.12 13.00 -1.43
CA PRO A 64 -14.49 11.71 -1.97
C PRO A 64 -15.72 11.83 -2.88
N GLU A 65 -15.71 11.13 -4.01
CA GLU A 65 -16.92 10.97 -4.82
C GLU A 65 -18.05 10.35 -3.98
N ASP A 66 -19.30 10.72 -4.27
CA ASP A 66 -20.48 10.33 -3.52
C ASP A 66 -20.52 8.82 -3.24
N GLY A 67 -20.58 8.45 -1.96
CA GLY A 67 -20.69 7.06 -1.49
C GLY A 67 -19.41 6.46 -0.89
N HIS A 68 -18.27 7.15 -0.94
CA HIS A 68 -17.03 6.65 -0.36
C HIS A 68 -16.68 7.25 1.00
N THR A 69 -16.25 6.41 1.94
CA THR A 69 -15.69 6.87 3.21
C THR A 69 -14.32 7.52 2.98
N PRO A 70 -13.89 8.51 3.80
CA PRO A 70 -12.60 9.17 3.62
C PRO A 70 -11.40 8.20 3.62
N HIS A 71 -11.43 7.18 4.48
CA HIS A 71 -10.40 6.16 4.52
C HIS A 71 -10.46 5.23 3.30
N GLY A 72 -11.66 4.86 2.85
CA GLY A 72 -11.83 4.03 1.67
C GLY A 72 -11.36 4.72 0.39
N HIS A 73 -11.59 6.03 0.28
CA HIS A 73 -11.03 6.85 -0.79
C HIS A 73 -9.49 6.85 -0.77
N ALA A 74 -8.89 7.11 0.38
CA ALA A 74 -7.43 7.07 0.54
C ALA A 74 -6.83 5.69 0.22
N LEU A 75 -7.46 4.60 0.67
CA LEU A 75 -7.03 3.23 0.37
C LEU A 75 -7.06 2.93 -1.13
N ARG A 76 -8.13 3.33 -1.83
CA ARG A 76 -8.24 3.18 -3.29
C ARG A 76 -7.17 3.97 -4.04
N LEU A 77 -6.89 5.21 -3.63
CA LEU A 77 -5.83 6.02 -4.24
C LEU A 77 -4.44 5.40 -4.03
N MET A 78 -4.15 4.95 -2.81
CA MET A 78 -2.91 4.27 -2.49
C MET A 78 -2.73 3.00 -3.33
N ALA A 79 -3.76 2.15 -3.41
CA ALA A 79 -3.74 0.94 -4.21
C ALA A 79 -3.58 1.24 -5.71
N ARG A 80 -4.31 2.24 -6.24
CA ARG A 80 -4.22 2.66 -7.64
C ARG A 80 -2.85 3.25 -7.98
N GLY A 81 -2.29 4.08 -7.11
CA GLY A 81 -0.97 4.66 -7.29
C GLY A 81 0.12 3.60 -7.27
N ALA A 82 0.03 2.63 -6.36
CA ALA A 82 0.93 1.48 -6.34
C ALA A 82 0.82 0.64 -7.62
N LEU A 83 -0.41 0.37 -8.10
CA LEU A 83 -0.64 -0.43 -9.31
C LEU A 83 -0.07 0.24 -10.57
N LEU A 84 -0.35 1.54 -10.77
CA LEU A 84 0.14 2.28 -11.93
C LEU A 84 1.65 2.52 -11.88
N GLY A 85 2.22 2.57 -10.67
CA GLY A 85 3.64 2.79 -10.44
C GLY A 85 4.48 1.53 -10.24
N ALA A 86 3.88 0.35 -10.28
CA ALA A 86 4.53 -0.91 -9.96
C ALA A 86 5.79 -1.15 -10.80
N ARG A 87 6.88 -1.58 -10.15
CA ARG A 87 8.16 -1.91 -10.79
C ARG A 87 8.60 -3.32 -10.46
N GLY A 88 9.01 -4.06 -11.49
CA GLY A 88 9.42 -5.46 -11.36
C GLY A 88 8.34 -6.36 -10.76
N ASN A 89 8.72 -7.59 -10.42
CA ASN A 89 7.80 -8.55 -9.80
C ASN A 89 7.42 -8.13 -8.38
N SER A 90 8.38 -7.63 -7.60
CA SER A 90 8.17 -7.21 -6.21
C SER A 90 7.17 -6.05 -6.11
N GLY A 91 7.25 -5.08 -7.03
CA GLY A 91 6.27 -3.99 -7.10
C GLY A 91 4.88 -4.46 -7.53
N VAL A 92 4.79 -5.39 -8.48
CA VAL A 92 3.50 -6.00 -8.88
C VAL A 92 2.86 -6.70 -7.68
N ILE A 93 3.58 -7.57 -6.96
CA ILE A 93 3.07 -8.27 -5.77
C ILE A 93 2.61 -7.27 -4.72
N LEU A 94 3.43 -6.27 -4.39
CA LEU A 94 3.04 -5.22 -3.43
C LEU A 94 1.76 -4.50 -3.86
N SER A 95 1.62 -4.17 -5.15
CA SER A 95 0.41 -3.53 -5.67
C SER A 95 -0.84 -4.41 -5.52
N GLN A 96 -0.71 -5.73 -5.68
CA GLN A 96 -1.83 -6.66 -5.50
C GLN A 96 -2.23 -6.77 -4.03
N ILE A 97 -1.26 -6.82 -3.11
CA ILE A 97 -1.52 -6.77 -1.66
C ILE A 97 -2.29 -5.49 -1.32
N LEU A 98 -1.82 -4.34 -1.77
CA LEU A 98 -2.48 -3.06 -1.50
C LEU A 98 -3.88 -2.98 -2.12
N ARG A 99 -4.08 -3.56 -3.31
CA ARG A 99 -5.41 -3.67 -3.94
C ARG A 99 -6.35 -4.52 -3.10
N GLY A 100 -5.96 -5.75 -2.75
CA GLY A 100 -6.79 -6.63 -1.91
C GLY A 100 -7.11 -6.01 -0.56
N PHE A 101 -6.16 -5.28 0.02
CA PHE A 101 -6.38 -4.54 1.27
C PHE A 101 -7.39 -3.40 1.12
N ALA A 102 -7.32 -2.65 0.02
CA ALA A 102 -8.31 -1.61 -0.29
C ALA A 102 -9.69 -2.20 -0.56
N ASP A 103 -9.78 -3.27 -1.36
CA ASP A 103 -11.05 -3.92 -1.70
C ASP A 103 -11.78 -4.44 -0.44
N ALA A 104 -11.04 -4.98 0.53
CA ALA A 104 -11.62 -5.50 1.76
C ALA A 104 -12.16 -4.41 2.72
N LEU A 105 -11.62 -3.19 2.65
CA LEU A 105 -11.87 -2.14 3.65
C LEU A 105 -12.56 -0.89 3.12
N ALA A 106 -12.49 -0.60 1.82
CA ALA A 106 -12.85 0.70 1.29
C ALA A 106 -14.37 1.00 1.28
N ALA A 107 -15.20 -0.03 1.45
CA ALA A 107 -16.64 0.11 1.61
C ALA A 107 -17.08 0.08 3.10
N ALA A 108 -16.17 -0.21 4.03
CA ALA A 108 -16.52 -0.29 5.43
C ALA A 108 -16.81 1.13 5.99
N PRO A 109 -17.90 1.33 6.77
CA PRO A 109 -18.18 2.63 7.38
C PRO A 109 -17.13 3.01 8.43
N ALA A 110 -16.54 2.01 9.09
CA ALA A 110 -15.42 2.14 10.01
C ALA A 110 -14.61 0.84 10.02
N VAL A 111 -13.29 0.97 10.16
CA VAL A 111 -12.36 -0.16 10.24
C VAL A 111 -11.72 -0.20 11.62
N ARG A 112 -12.09 -1.19 12.42
CA ARG A 112 -11.47 -1.46 13.74
C ARG A 112 -10.45 -2.59 13.66
N GLY A 113 -9.70 -2.81 14.74
CA GLY A 113 -8.57 -3.75 14.77
C GLY A 113 -8.86 -5.16 14.22
N ARG A 114 -10.04 -5.74 14.50
CA ARG A 114 -10.41 -7.07 13.95
C ARG A 114 -10.57 -7.07 12.43
N GLN A 115 -11.20 -6.04 11.88
CA GLN A 115 -11.37 -5.89 10.43
C GLN A 115 -10.03 -5.61 9.76
N LEU A 116 -9.21 -4.76 10.36
CA LEU A 116 -7.84 -4.49 9.90
C LEU A 116 -7.01 -5.77 9.82
N ALA A 117 -7.03 -6.58 10.89
CA ALA A 117 -6.29 -7.84 10.93
C ALA A 117 -6.81 -8.88 9.93
N ALA A 118 -8.12 -8.94 9.68
CA ALA A 118 -8.68 -9.81 8.65
C ALA A 118 -8.25 -9.36 7.25
N ALA A 119 -8.40 -8.07 6.93
CA ALA A 119 -8.02 -7.52 5.64
C ALA A 119 -6.54 -7.71 5.30
N LEU A 120 -5.64 -7.60 6.28
CA LEU A 120 -4.21 -7.88 6.05
C LEU A 120 -3.94 -9.35 5.68
N ARG A 121 -4.68 -10.30 6.28
CA ARG A 121 -4.57 -11.73 5.92
C ARG A 121 -5.15 -11.98 4.53
N ASP A 122 -6.34 -11.46 4.26
CA ASP A 122 -7.01 -11.66 2.98
C ASP A 122 -6.21 -11.05 1.82
N ALA A 123 -5.63 -9.86 2.03
CA ALA A 123 -4.74 -9.20 1.07
C ALA A 123 -3.49 -10.02 0.77
N ALA A 124 -2.87 -10.64 1.79
CA ALA A 124 -1.73 -11.52 1.60
C ALA A 124 -2.13 -12.75 0.77
N THR A 125 -3.25 -13.40 1.08
CA THR A 125 -3.75 -14.55 0.29
C THR A 125 -4.04 -14.16 -1.15
N ALA A 126 -4.71 -13.02 -1.38
CA ALA A 126 -5.08 -12.56 -2.72
C ALA A 126 -3.88 -12.24 -3.62
N ALA A 127 -2.73 -11.86 -3.05
CA ALA A 127 -1.54 -11.54 -3.83
C ALA A 127 -0.80 -12.78 -4.38
N TYR A 128 -1.11 -13.98 -3.87
CA TYR A 128 -0.54 -15.25 -4.30
C TYR A 128 -1.53 -16.15 -5.08
N ALA A 129 -2.76 -15.68 -5.31
CA ALA A 129 -3.79 -16.37 -6.07
C ALA A 129 -3.73 -15.98 -7.56
#